data_AF-A0A7S2RNA8-F1
#
_entry.id   AF-A0A7S2RNA8-F1
#
_cell.length_a   1.000
_cell.length_b   1.000
_cell.length_c   1.000
_cell.angle_alpha   90.00
_cell.angle_beta   90.00
_cell.angle_gamma   90.00
#
_symmetry.space_group_name_H-M   'P 1'
#
loop_
_entity.id
_entity.type
_entity.pdbx_description
1 polymer ?
#
loop_
_entity_poly.entity_id
_entity_poly.type
_entity_poly.pdbx_seq_one_letter_code
_entity_poly.pdbx_strand_id
1 'polypeptide(L)'
;MKGVEYRVEQTGSNELYIIVKQFRCSQTIVRKLDVYFILHNRVYRSPTCKALIVAKLGKCCRHLQNALQGLTCHGSGDSWDDSDGLLEISGENEINGILRTLVGEFGCPEEEGLTPSS
;
A
#
# COMPACT_ATOMS: atom_id res chain seq x y z
N MET A 1 -25.69 5.33 -20.12
CA MET A 1 -24.62 4.46 -20.66
C MET A 1 -24.26 3.41 -19.61
N LYS A 2 -23.82 2.22 -20.01
CA LYS A 2 -23.26 1.20 -19.09
C LYS A 2 -21.75 1.14 -19.31
N GLY A 3 -20.96 0.95 -18.26
CA GLY A 3 -19.49 0.92 -18.37
C GLY A 3 -18.77 1.74 -17.30
N VAL A 4 -17.49 2.01 -17.54
CA VAL A 4 -16.66 2.83 -16.65
C VAL A 4 -16.97 4.31 -16.89
N GLU A 5 -17.23 5.04 -15.83
CA GLU A 5 -17.45 6.48 -15.85
C GLU A 5 -16.65 7.16 -14.72
N TYR A 6 -16.34 8.44 -14.94
CA TYR A 6 -15.67 9.30 -13.98
C TYR A 6 -16.62 10.41 -13.57
N ARG A 7 -16.83 10.58 -12.27
CA ARG A 7 -17.69 11.62 -11.71
C ARG A 7 -16.86 12.55 -10.85
N VAL A 8 -17.01 13.85 -11.07
CA VAL A 8 -16.48 14.87 -10.16
C VAL A 8 -17.49 15.07 -9.03
N GLU A 9 -17.06 14.87 -7.79
CA GLU A 9 -17.83 15.25 -6.61
C GLU A 9 -17.59 16.72 -6.32
N GLN A 10 -18.64 17.47 -6.03
CA GLN A 10 -18.50 18.89 -5.68
C GLN A 10 -17.76 19.02 -4.36
N THR A 11 -16.71 19.81 -4.39
CA THR A 11 -15.93 20.21 -3.23
C THR A 11 -16.26 21.67 -2.93
N GLY A 12 -16.36 22.02 -1.65
CA GLY A 12 -16.59 23.42 -1.23
C GLY A 12 -15.37 24.33 -1.40
N SER A 13 -14.27 23.82 -1.97
CA SER A 13 -13.02 24.53 -2.15
C SER A 13 -12.57 24.45 -3.61
N ASN A 14 -12.10 25.58 -4.14
CA ASN A 14 -11.60 25.68 -5.52
C ASN A 14 -10.24 24.99 -5.73
N GLU A 15 -9.58 24.54 -4.66
CA GLU A 15 -8.22 23.99 -4.70
C GLU A 15 -8.18 22.45 -4.71
N LEU A 16 -9.31 21.82 -4.42
CA LEU A 16 -9.45 20.37 -4.32
C LEU A 16 -10.55 19.90 -5.25
N TYR A 17 -10.28 18.93 -6.11
CA TYR A 17 -11.33 18.18 -6.82
C TYR A 17 -11.27 16.71 -6.44
N ILE A 18 -12.43 16.09 -6.25
CA ILE A 18 -12.54 14.65 -5.99
C ILE A 18 -13.15 14.00 -7.22
N ILE A 19 -12.44 13.04 -7.82
CA ILE A 19 -12.90 12.26 -8.96
C ILE A 19 -13.15 10.84 -8.51
N VAL A 20 -14.36 10.35 -8.69
CA VAL A 20 -14.74 8.97 -8.41
C VAL A 20 -14.78 8.20 -9.73
N LYS A 21 -13.94 7.17 -9.84
CA LYS A 21 -14.02 6.18 -10.91
C LYS A 21 -15.02 5.11 -10.50
N GLN A 22 -16.02 4.88 -11.33
CA GLN A 22 -17.08 3.93 -11.04
C GLN A 22 -17.51 3.14 -12.26
N PHE A 23 -18.00 1.93 -12.05
CA PHE A 23 -18.59 1.10 -13.08
C PHE A 23 -20.11 1.11 -12.92
N ARG A 24 -20.81 1.61 -13.93
CA ARG A 24 -22.28 1.67 -13.96
C ARG A 24 -22.83 0.40 -14.62
N CYS A 25 -23.51 -0.42 -13.82
CA CYS A 25 -24.17 -1.64 -14.28
C CYS A 25 -25.57 -1.34 -14.84
N SER A 26 -26.28 -0.39 -14.24
CA SER A 26 -27.65 0.01 -14.62
C SER A 26 -27.90 1.50 -14.35
N GLN A 27 -29.14 1.97 -14.56
CA GLN A 27 -29.52 3.37 -14.28
C GLN A 27 -29.25 3.75 -12.81
N THR A 28 -29.45 2.80 -11.89
CA THR A 28 -29.41 3.01 -10.44
C THR A 28 -28.25 2.31 -9.75
N ILE A 29 -27.65 1.30 -10.39
CA ILE A 29 -26.59 0.47 -9.80
C ILE A 29 -25.23 0.93 -10.33
N VAL A 30 -24.41 1.38 -9.39
CA VAL A 30 -23.06 1.88 -9.63
C VAL A 30 -22.11 1.26 -8.61
N ARG A 31 -20.99 0.73 -9.09
CA ARG A 31 -19.90 0.20 -8.24
C ARG A 31 -18.72 1.16 -8.27
N LYS A 32 -18.37 1.73 -7.10
CA LYS A 32 -17.15 2.53 -6.96
C LYS A 32 -15.93 1.63 -7.14
N LEU A 33 -15.00 2.06 -7.97
CA LEU A 33 -13.74 1.35 -8.23
C LEU A 33 -12.58 2.06 -7.55
N ASP A 34 -12.51 3.39 -7.68
CA ASP A 34 -11.40 4.16 -7.16
C ASP A 34 -11.76 5.63 -6.93
N VAL A 35 -10.92 6.32 -6.17
CA VAL A 35 -11.06 7.75 -5.87
C VAL A 35 -9.72 8.44 -6.17
N TYR A 36 -9.79 9.56 -6.87
CA TYR A 36 -8.66 10.41 -7.18
C TYR A 36 -8.90 11.81 -6.62
N PHE A 37 -7.83 12.47 -6.21
CA PHE A 37 -7.82 13.83 -5.73
C PHE A 37 -6.98 14.68 -6.68
N ILE A 38 -7.50 15.83 -7.10
CA ILE A 38 -6.71 16.85 -7.77
C ILE A 38 -6.43 17.95 -6.76
N LEU A 39 -5.16 18.16 -6.47
CA LEU A 39 -4.65 19.19 -5.55
C LEU A 39 -3.50 19.91 -6.23
N HIS A 40 -3.57 21.24 -6.30
CA HIS A 40 -2.52 22.06 -6.92
C HIS A 40 -2.12 21.59 -8.34
N ASN A 41 -3.11 21.30 -9.17
CA ASN A 41 -2.93 20.80 -10.54
C ASN A 41 -2.18 19.45 -10.63
N ARG A 42 -2.18 18.65 -9.56
CA ARG A 42 -1.60 17.29 -9.52
C ARG A 42 -2.66 16.28 -9.14
N VAL A 43 -2.64 15.13 -9.81
CA VAL A 43 -3.57 14.02 -9.58
C VAL A 43 -2.93 13.01 -8.63
N TYR A 44 -3.66 12.68 -7.56
CA TYR A 44 -3.29 11.68 -6.57
C TYR A 44 -4.35 10.59 -6.54
N ARG A 45 -3.94 9.33 -6.52
CA ARG A 45 -4.86 8.21 -6.25
C ARG A 45 -5.06 8.08 -4.74
N SER A 46 -6.30 7.88 -4.30
CA SER A 46 -6.59 7.61 -2.90
C SER A 46 -5.96 6.28 -2.47
N PRO A 47 -5.20 6.24 -1.37
CA PRO A 47 -4.76 4.97 -0.82
C PRO A 47 -5.96 4.21 -0.24
N THR A 48 -5.91 2.89 -0.31
CA THR A 48 -6.89 2.04 0.39
C THR A 48 -6.56 2.00 1.89
N CYS A 49 -7.57 1.87 2.75
CA CYS A 49 -7.35 1.75 4.20
C CYS A 49 -6.43 0.57 4.53
N LYS A 50 -6.58 -0.55 3.80
CA LYS A 50 -5.70 -1.73 3.93
C LYS A 50 -4.24 -1.38 3.67
N ALA A 51 -3.95 -0.69 2.56
CA ALA A 51 -2.58 -0.30 2.22
C ALA A 51 -1.97 0.62 3.30
N LEU A 52 -2.74 1.58 3.82
CA LEU A 52 -2.27 2.46 4.90
C LEU A 52 -1.94 1.70 6.19
N ILE A 53 -2.81 0.78 6.60
CA ILE A 53 -2.62 -0.02 7.82
C ILE A 53 -1.37 -0.90 7.67
N VAL A 54 -1.25 -1.61 6.55
CA VAL A 54 -0.09 -2.48 6.26
C VAL A 54 1.22 -1.69 6.26
N ALA A 55 1.25 -0.53 5.61
CA ALA A 55 2.45 0.30 5.57
C ALA A 55 2.87 0.78 6.97
N LYS A 56 1.90 1.18 7.81
CA LYS A 56 2.18 1.58 9.19
C LYS A 56 2.67 0.40 10.04
N LEU A 57 2.02 -0.76 9.95
CA LEU A 57 2.45 -1.96 10.66
C LEU A 57 3.85 -2.40 10.24
N GLY A 58 4.15 -2.41 8.94
CA GLY A 58 5.48 -2.72 8.42
C GLY A 58 6.56 -1.78 8.96
N LYS A 59 6.25 -0.48 9.10
CA LYS A 59 7.15 0.49 9.72
C LYS A 59 7.38 0.18 11.21
N CYS A 60 6.33 -0.15 11.95
CA CYS A 60 6.45 -0.54 13.37
C CYS A 60 7.28 -1.81 13.54
N CYS A 61 7.02 -2.85 12.74
CA CYS A 61 7.79 -4.10 12.78
C CYS A 61 9.27 -3.85 12.48
N ARG A 62 9.59 -3.00 11.50
CA ARG A 62 10.98 -2.63 11.19
C ARG A 62 11.66 -1.91 12.36
N HIS A 63 10.96 -0.97 13.01
CA HIS A 63 11.52 -0.30 14.19
C HIS A 63 11.76 -1.26 15.34
N LEU A 64 10.84 -2.20 15.57
CA LEU A 64 10.99 -3.24 16.58
C LEU A 64 12.18 -4.17 16.27
N GLN A 65 12.31 -4.61 15.02
CA GLN A 65 13.43 -5.44 14.58
C GLN A 65 14.76 -4.73 14.78
N ASN A 66 14.87 -3.45 14.38
CA ASN A 66 16.10 -2.68 14.57
C ASN A 66 16.44 -2.49 16.06
N ALA A 67 15.43 -2.26 16.91
CA ALA A 67 15.64 -2.13 18.35
C ALA A 67 16.13 -3.45 18.97
N LEU A 68 15.52 -4.58 18.60
CA LEU A 68 15.95 -5.90 19.06
C LEU A 68 17.36 -6.25 18.58
N GLN A 69 17.69 -5.97 17.31
CA GLN A 69 19.04 -6.14 16.79
C GLN A 69 20.06 -5.26 17.52
N GLY A 70 19.66 -4.03 17.87
CA GLY A 70 20.45 -3.12 18.69
C GLY A 70 20.75 -3.65 20.09
N LEU A 71 19.79 -4.35 20.70
CA LEU A 71 19.96 -5.01 22.00
C LEU A 71 20.84 -6.25 21.90
N THR A 72 20.68 -7.06 20.84
CA THR A 72 21.54 -8.23 20.62
C THR A 72 22.99 -7.85 20.31
N CYS A 73 23.24 -6.66 19.74
CA CYS A 73 24.61 -6.19 19.47
C CYS A 73 25.24 -5.37 20.62
N HIS A 74 24.45 -4.87 21.58
CA HIS A 74 24.94 -4.24 22.83
C HIS A 74 25.01 -5.20 24.02
N GLY A 75 24.72 -6.49 23.82
CA GLY A 75 24.93 -7.55 24.80
C GLY A 75 26.39 -7.96 25.01
N SER A 76 27.35 -7.08 24.70
CA SER A 76 28.79 -7.30 24.93
C SER A 76 29.41 -6.04 25.55
N GLY A 77 29.04 -5.74 26.79
CA GLY A 77 29.61 -4.56 27.43
C GLY A 77 29.46 -4.40 28.93
N ASP A 78 28.66 -5.20 29.63
CA ASP A 78 28.72 -5.32 31.10
C ASP A 78 28.35 -6.78 31.46
N SER A 79 29.35 -7.51 31.95
CA SER A 79 29.43 -8.98 32.13
C SER A 79 28.18 -9.63 32.77
N TRP A 80 27.61 -10.63 32.07
CA TRP A 80 26.78 -11.71 32.63
C TRP A 80 27.14 -13.04 31.95
N ASP A 81 27.32 -14.08 32.77
CA ASP A 81 27.92 -15.39 32.49
C ASP A 81 27.23 -16.26 31.43
N ASP A 82 28.06 -17.12 30.84
CA ASP A 82 27.79 -18.17 29.85
C ASP A 82 26.57 -19.06 30.17
N SER A 83 25.61 -19.15 29.25
CA SER A 83 24.88 -20.39 28.91
C SER A 83 24.10 -20.21 27.62
N ASP A 84 24.54 -20.97 26.61
CA ASP A 84 24.04 -21.02 25.25
C ASP A 84 22.53 -21.24 25.14
N GLY A 85 21.91 -20.47 24.25
CA GLY A 85 20.53 -20.63 23.82
C GLY A 85 20.32 -19.97 22.46
N LEU A 86 20.84 -20.60 21.40
CA LEU A 86 20.62 -20.25 19.99
C LEU A 86 19.11 -20.04 19.73
N LEU A 87 18.71 -18.79 19.46
CA LEU A 87 17.47 -18.49 18.76
C LEU A 87 17.82 -17.92 17.39
N GLU A 88 18.07 -18.83 16.44
CA GLU A 88 18.02 -18.51 15.02
C GLU A 88 16.57 -18.17 14.65
N ILE A 89 16.23 -16.88 14.64
CA ILE A 89 15.00 -16.44 13.99
C ILE A 89 15.31 -16.24 12.51
N SER A 90 15.25 -17.35 11.77
CA SER A 90 15.25 -17.38 10.30
C SER A 90 13.92 -16.79 9.80
N GLY A 91 13.83 -15.46 9.71
CA GLY A 91 12.60 -14.74 9.34
C GLY A 91 12.77 -13.66 8.27
N GLU A 92 13.97 -13.49 7.71
CA GLU A 92 14.28 -12.38 6.79
C GLU A 92 13.51 -12.47 5.44
N ASN A 93 13.01 -13.65 5.09
CA ASN A 93 12.29 -13.90 3.83
C ASN A 93 10.77 -13.71 3.92
N GLU A 94 10.14 -13.84 5.09
CA GLU A 94 8.68 -13.80 5.18
C GLU A 94 8.11 -12.38 5.15
N ILE A 95 8.74 -11.41 5.84
CA ILE A 95 8.20 -10.04 5.91
C ILE A 95 8.35 -9.33 4.56
N ASN A 96 9.49 -9.52 3.90
CA ASN A 96 9.72 -9.01 2.54
C ASN A 96 8.82 -9.72 1.53
N GLY A 97 8.53 -11.01 1.73
CA GLY A 97 7.53 -11.77 0.98
C GLY A 97 6.12 -11.19 1.16
N ILE A 98 5.68 -10.95 2.39
CA ILE A 98 4.36 -10.37 2.70
C ILE A 98 4.23 -8.96 2.11
N LEU A 99 5.27 -8.12 2.24
CA LEU A 99 5.27 -6.79 1.64
C LEU A 99 5.27 -6.84 0.10
N ARG A 100 6.01 -7.77 -0.53
CA ARG A 100 5.98 -7.95 -1.99
C ARG A 100 4.68 -8.55 -2.48
N THR A 101 4.06 -9.50 -1.78
CA THR A 101 2.76 -10.07 -2.14
C THR A 101 1.66 -9.00 -2.01
N LEU A 102 1.68 -8.20 -0.95
CA LEU A 102 0.69 -7.14 -0.74
C LEU A 102 0.89 -5.92 -1.64
N VAL A 103 2.10 -5.65 -2.12
CA VAL A 103 2.39 -4.59 -3.11
C VAL A 103 2.25 -5.11 -4.55
N GLY A 104 2.57 -6.38 -4.80
CA GLY A 104 2.52 -7.06 -6.10
C GLY A 104 1.10 -7.34 -6.60
N GLU A 105 0.12 -7.54 -5.70
CA GLU A 105 -1.31 -7.63 -6.09
C GLU A 105 -1.91 -6.30 -6.60
N PHE A 106 -1.19 -5.18 -6.49
CA PHE A 106 -1.61 -3.88 -7.03
C PHE A 106 -0.75 -3.38 -8.20
N GLY A 107 0.11 -4.25 -8.75
CA GLY A 107 0.63 -4.04 -10.09
C GLY A 107 -0.55 -3.97 -11.06
N CYS A 108 -0.72 -2.84 -11.74
CA CYS A 108 -1.66 -2.73 -12.85
C CYS A 108 -1.52 -3.95 -13.77
N PRO A 109 -2.61 -4.58 -14.25
CA PRO A 109 -2.47 -5.40 -15.44
C PRO A 109 -1.89 -4.48 -16.52
N GLU A 110 -0.73 -4.86 -17.05
CA GLU A 110 -0.21 -4.28 -18.28
C GLU A 110 -1.34 -4.36 -19.30
N GLU A 111 -1.73 -3.21 -19.84
CA GLU A 111 -2.55 -3.19 -21.05
C GLU A 111 -1.70 -3.81 -22.15
N GLU A 112 -1.97 -5.07 -22.49
CA GLU A 112 -1.50 -5.63 -23.74
C GLU A 112 -2.00 -4.75 -24.88
N GLY A 113 -1.04 -4.21 -25.62
CA GLY A 113 -1.27 -3.25 -26.69
C GLY A 113 -2.21 -3.80 -27.75
N LEU A 114 -3.37 -3.15 -27.89
CA LEU A 114 -4.12 -3.12 -29.14
C LEU A 114 -3.33 -2.28 -30.15
N THR A 115 -2.60 -2.95 -31.03
CA THR A 115 -2.06 -2.32 -32.24
C THR A 115 -3.22 -1.97 -33.19
N PRO A 116 -3.20 -0.79 -33.85
CA PRO A 116 -4.12 -0.51 -34.94
C PRO A 116 -3.51 -1.07 -36.24
N SER A 117 -4.04 -2.17 -36.75
CA SER A 117 -3.82 -2.54 -38.15
C SER A 117 -4.84 -1.79 -39.00
N SER A 118 -4.34 -0.88 -39.83
CA SER A 118 -5.04 -0.30 -40.98
C SER A 118 -5.33 -1.35 -42.05
#